data_AF-A0AA92TN80-F1
#
_entry.id   AF-A0AA92TN80-F1
#
_cell.length_a   1.000
_cell.length_b   1.000
_cell.length_c   1.000
_cell.angle_alpha   90.00
_cell.angle_beta   90.00
_cell.angle_gamma   90.00
#
_symmetry.space_group_name_H-M   'P 1'
#
loop_
_entity.id
_entity.type
_entity.pdbx_description
1 polymer ?
#
loop_
_entity_poly.entity_id
_entity_poly.type
_entity_poly.pdbx_seq_one_letter_code
_entity_poly.pdbx_strand_id
1 'polypeptide(L)'
;MGCLGVPQWFGDEFYKNDGDHSYRLNATLKHIDDAVYHMPYGKKEIDNMTDEQKKTSDKIGINDPVQGLYGNSTWLAFKQIMRAPDTQGKKYGDNIRLNNYLVMRYAEVLLNYAEACIQTGDLDEAKIYINKIQERAGSKTVSETVDMDVLKKEKSYELWLEGCRWFDIMRWNDTKAKERLTKAGTVVPHLFDKVFRAPKADDQDVTWEHGSEANSRFYTTNTPETNFKVGFKEGKHEFFPYPQTVLDKNPNLKQNPGW
;
A
#
# COMPACT_ATOMS: atom_id res chain seq x y z
N MET A 1 -14.18 -4.24 5.58
CA MET A 1 -13.13 -3.51 6.33
C MET A 1 -12.26 -2.77 5.32
N GLY A 2 -12.16 -1.44 5.40
CA GLY A 2 -11.33 -0.66 4.49
C GLY A 2 -9.87 -1.11 4.58
N CYS A 3 -9.32 -1.59 3.47
CA CYS A 3 -7.88 -1.69 3.32
C CYS A 3 -7.27 -0.30 3.52
N LEU A 4 -6.13 -0.23 4.22
CA LEU A 4 -5.28 0.95 4.20
C LEU A 4 -4.98 1.22 2.73
N GLY A 5 -5.54 2.30 2.22
CA GLY A 5 -5.57 2.53 0.80
C GLY A 5 -4.21 2.62 0.15
N VAL A 6 -4.09 2.19 -1.11
CA VAL A 6 -2.88 2.42 -1.90
C VAL A 6 -3.06 3.76 -2.62
N PRO A 7 -2.29 4.80 -2.27
CA PRO A 7 -2.34 6.04 -3.03
C PRO A 7 -1.77 5.84 -4.43
N GLN A 8 -2.34 6.51 -5.43
CA GLN A 8 -1.90 6.40 -6.82
C GLN A 8 -0.39 6.60 -6.98
N TRP A 9 0.13 7.69 -6.39
CA TRP A 9 1.56 8.03 -6.48
C TRP A 9 2.47 6.91 -5.97
N PHE A 10 2.06 6.15 -4.94
CA PHE A 10 2.90 5.10 -4.37
C PHE A 10 2.94 3.89 -5.29
N GLY A 11 1.79 3.50 -5.83
CA GLY A 11 1.73 2.43 -6.82
C GLY A 11 2.52 2.76 -8.08
N ASP A 12 2.40 4.00 -8.59
CA ASP A 12 3.16 4.46 -9.76
C ASP A 12 4.68 4.49 -9.50
N GLU A 13 5.10 4.95 -8.32
CA GLU A 13 6.51 5.00 -7.94
C GLU A 13 7.10 3.59 -7.78
N PHE A 14 6.32 2.67 -7.22
CA PHE A 14 6.68 1.27 -7.06
C PHE A 14 6.75 0.59 -8.43
N TYR A 15 5.75 0.77 -9.28
CA TYR A 15 5.74 0.25 -10.64
C TYR A 15 6.93 0.76 -11.46
N LYS A 16 7.22 2.06 -11.41
CA LYS A 16 8.37 2.65 -12.09
C LYS A 16 9.69 2.03 -11.63
N ASN A 17 9.80 1.69 -10.34
CA ASN A 17 10.99 1.10 -9.74
C ASN A 17 11.16 -0.38 -10.13
N ASP A 18 10.10 -1.16 -10.03
CA ASP A 18 10.13 -2.62 -10.09
C ASP A 18 9.79 -3.17 -11.47
N GLY A 19 8.89 -2.52 -12.22
CA GLY A 19 8.37 -2.98 -13.50
C GLY A 19 7.44 -4.19 -13.41
N ASP A 20 6.80 -4.54 -14.54
CA ASP A 20 5.79 -5.61 -14.61
C ASP A 20 6.32 -7.01 -14.29
N HIS A 21 7.60 -7.25 -14.53
CA HIS A 21 8.22 -8.56 -14.30
C HIS A 21 8.65 -8.80 -12.85
N SER A 22 8.55 -7.79 -11.97
CA SER A 22 8.94 -7.92 -10.57
C SER A 22 8.03 -8.89 -9.83
N TYR A 23 8.64 -9.89 -9.21
CA TYR A 23 7.95 -10.81 -8.30
C TYR A 23 7.45 -10.08 -7.06
N ARG A 24 8.20 -9.08 -6.58
CA ARG A 24 7.85 -8.30 -5.41
C ARG A 24 6.63 -7.43 -5.67
N LEU A 25 6.62 -6.66 -6.76
CA LEU A 25 5.50 -5.80 -7.09
C LEU A 25 4.23 -6.65 -7.26
N ASN A 26 4.28 -7.71 -8.07
CA ASN A 26 3.14 -8.58 -8.33
C ASN A 26 2.61 -9.31 -7.09
N ALA A 27 3.47 -9.57 -6.10
CA ALA A 27 3.05 -10.13 -4.82
C ALA A 27 2.46 -9.06 -3.88
N THR A 28 2.78 -7.79 -4.09
CA THR A 28 2.51 -6.71 -3.14
C THR A 28 1.32 -5.85 -3.55
N LEU A 29 1.32 -5.37 -4.79
CA LEU A 29 0.30 -4.54 -5.40
C LEU A 29 -0.21 -5.21 -6.68
N LYS A 30 -1.45 -4.88 -7.04
CA LYS A 30 -2.05 -5.34 -8.29
C LYS A 30 -2.73 -4.17 -8.96
N HIS A 31 -2.39 -3.91 -10.23
CA HIS A 31 -3.11 -2.91 -11.00
C HIS A 31 -4.55 -3.38 -11.23
N ILE A 32 -5.51 -2.46 -11.24
CA ILE A 32 -6.92 -2.80 -11.36
C ILE A 32 -7.23 -3.51 -12.68
N ASP A 33 -6.55 -3.16 -13.77
CA ASP A 33 -6.73 -3.85 -15.05
C ASP A 33 -6.31 -5.31 -14.99
N ASP A 34 -5.17 -5.61 -14.36
CA ASP A 34 -4.79 -7.01 -14.16
C ASP A 34 -5.79 -7.75 -13.30
N ALA A 35 -6.30 -7.10 -12.25
CA ALA A 35 -7.28 -7.70 -11.36
C ALA A 35 -8.61 -7.98 -12.07
N VAL A 36 -9.03 -7.10 -12.97
CA VAL A 36 -10.33 -7.21 -13.64
C VAL A 36 -10.24 -8.03 -14.93
N TYR A 37 -9.17 -7.88 -15.70
CA TYR A 37 -9.04 -8.48 -17.02
C TYR A 37 -8.22 -9.77 -17.00
N HIS A 38 -7.14 -9.85 -16.21
CA HIS A 38 -6.17 -10.95 -16.34
C HIS A 38 -6.26 -12.00 -15.22
N MET A 39 -6.94 -11.72 -14.11
CA MET A 39 -7.14 -12.68 -13.04
C MET A 39 -8.33 -13.62 -13.29
N PRO A 40 -8.25 -14.88 -12.83
CA PRO A 40 -9.36 -15.81 -12.93
C PRO A 40 -10.47 -15.47 -11.94
N TYR A 41 -11.71 -15.49 -12.42
CA TYR A 41 -12.95 -15.32 -11.65
C TYR A 41 -13.49 -16.64 -11.10
N GLY A 42 -12.98 -17.79 -11.59
CA GLY A 42 -13.51 -19.10 -11.24
C GLY A 42 -14.88 -19.38 -11.87
N LYS A 43 -15.19 -18.68 -12.98
CA LYS A 43 -16.44 -18.75 -13.73
C LYS A 43 -16.08 -18.88 -15.20
N LYS A 44 -16.28 -20.07 -15.78
CA LYS A 44 -15.85 -20.38 -17.16
C LYS A 44 -16.35 -19.37 -18.18
N GLU A 45 -17.57 -18.88 -18.00
CA GLU A 45 -18.19 -17.89 -18.87
C GLU A 45 -17.51 -16.52 -18.85
N ILE A 46 -16.80 -16.17 -17.77
CA ILE A 46 -15.99 -14.95 -17.65
C ILE A 46 -14.53 -15.24 -18.00
N ASP A 47 -14.00 -16.37 -17.51
CA ASP A 47 -12.61 -16.76 -17.69
C ASP A 47 -12.27 -17.03 -19.16
N ASN A 48 -13.27 -17.43 -19.97
CA ASN A 48 -13.12 -17.61 -21.42
C ASN A 48 -13.28 -16.32 -22.24
N MET A 49 -13.63 -15.18 -21.62
CA MET A 49 -13.74 -13.90 -22.33
C MET A 49 -12.36 -13.36 -22.71
N THR A 50 -12.20 -12.82 -23.91
CA THR A 50 -11.00 -12.05 -24.28
C THR A 50 -10.97 -10.72 -23.54
N ASP A 51 -9.81 -10.06 -23.49
CA ASP A 51 -9.69 -8.75 -22.84
C ASP A 51 -10.58 -7.69 -23.50
N GLU A 52 -10.75 -7.73 -24.83
CA GLU A 52 -11.67 -6.85 -25.56
C GLU A 52 -13.14 -7.09 -25.18
N GLN A 53 -13.52 -8.35 -24.98
CA GLN A 53 -14.86 -8.69 -24.49
C GLN A 53 -15.04 -8.21 -23.05
N LYS A 54 -14.01 -8.36 -22.21
CA LYS A 54 -14.03 -7.90 -20.82
C LYS A 54 -14.13 -6.36 -20.70
N LYS A 55 -13.42 -5.62 -21.55
CA LYS A 55 -13.47 -4.14 -21.63
C LYS A 55 -14.83 -3.56 -22.01
N THR A 56 -15.73 -4.38 -22.54
CA THR A 56 -17.10 -3.99 -22.94
C THR A 56 -18.19 -4.70 -22.14
N SER A 57 -17.81 -5.51 -21.15
CA SER A 57 -18.72 -6.34 -20.35
C SER A 57 -19.19 -5.62 -19.08
N ASP A 58 -20.46 -5.82 -18.72
CA ASP A 58 -21.05 -5.46 -17.44
C ASP A 58 -21.01 -6.61 -16.40
N LYS A 59 -20.40 -7.75 -16.76
CA LYS A 59 -20.31 -8.95 -15.90
C LYS A 59 -19.11 -8.95 -14.96
N ILE A 60 -18.22 -7.98 -15.10
CA ILE A 60 -16.96 -7.86 -14.35
C ILE A 60 -16.74 -6.41 -13.90
N GLY A 61 -15.85 -6.22 -12.94
CA GLY A 61 -15.52 -4.90 -12.40
C GLY A 61 -16.18 -4.61 -11.05
N ILE A 62 -16.21 -3.33 -10.69
CA ILE A 62 -16.60 -2.79 -9.39
C ILE A 62 -18.07 -2.38 -9.44
N ASN A 63 -18.95 -3.31 -9.07
CA ASN A 63 -20.39 -3.14 -9.18
C ASN A 63 -21.07 -2.47 -7.97
N ASP A 64 -20.31 -1.96 -7.00
CA ASP A 64 -20.85 -1.17 -5.89
C ASP A 64 -20.89 0.32 -6.28
N PRO A 65 -22.06 0.88 -6.65
CA PRO A 65 -22.17 2.28 -7.08
C PRO A 65 -22.12 3.27 -5.92
N VAL A 66 -22.16 2.79 -4.67
CA VAL A 66 -22.18 3.60 -3.46
C VAL A 66 -20.76 3.76 -2.93
N GLN A 67 -20.11 2.66 -2.56
CA GLN A 67 -18.79 2.70 -1.93
C GLN A 67 -17.65 2.55 -2.95
N GLY A 68 -17.88 1.87 -4.07
CA GLY A 68 -16.81 1.44 -4.95
C GLY A 68 -15.77 0.60 -4.20
N LEU A 69 -14.53 0.60 -4.67
CA LEU A 69 -13.41 0.09 -3.87
C LEU A 69 -12.86 1.20 -2.98
N TYR A 70 -13.44 1.34 -1.79
CA TYR A 70 -13.01 2.29 -0.76
C TYR A 70 -11.51 2.15 -0.44
N GLY A 71 -10.80 3.26 -0.42
CA GLY A 71 -9.38 3.34 -0.14
C GLY A 71 -8.50 2.96 -1.33
N ASN A 72 -9.01 2.57 -2.49
CA ASN A 72 -8.13 2.17 -3.60
C ASN A 72 -8.12 3.24 -4.69
N SER A 73 -6.93 3.52 -5.23
CA SER A 73 -6.77 4.12 -6.55
C SER A 73 -6.76 3.00 -7.60
N THR A 74 -6.12 3.18 -8.76
CA THR A 74 -5.96 2.07 -9.73
C THR A 74 -5.00 0.98 -9.26
N TRP A 75 -4.33 1.17 -8.12
CA TRP A 75 -3.52 0.16 -7.46
C TRP A 75 -4.24 -0.46 -6.27
N LEU A 76 -4.26 -1.80 -6.22
CA LEU A 76 -4.90 -2.58 -5.17
C LEU A 76 -3.85 -3.20 -4.24
N ALA A 77 -4.14 -3.21 -2.94
CA ALA A 77 -3.36 -3.94 -1.96
C ALA A 77 -3.49 -5.45 -2.17
N PHE A 78 -2.40 -6.14 -2.50
CA PHE A 78 -2.44 -7.57 -2.85
C PHE A 78 -1.69 -8.48 -1.85
N LYS A 79 -0.73 -7.93 -1.10
CA LYS A 79 0.18 -8.68 -0.22
C LYS A 79 -0.48 -9.56 0.84
N GLN A 80 -1.61 -9.11 1.40
CA GLN A 80 -2.30 -9.79 2.49
C GLN A 80 -3.57 -10.52 2.04
N ILE A 81 -3.76 -10.68 0.73
CA ILE A 81 -4.91 -11.41 0.18
C ILE A 81 -4.69 -12.91 0.37
N MET A 82 -5.64 -13.54 1.05
CA MET A 82 -5.68 -14.98 1.29
C MET A 82 -5.90 -15.73 -0.02
N ARG A 83 -5.08 -16.74 -0.30
CA ARG A 83 -5.18 -17.57 -1.50
C ARG A 83 -5.89 -18.89 -1.17
N ALA A 84 -6.46 -19.54 -2.18
CA ALA A 84 -7.09 -20.86 -2.00
C ALA A 84 -6.16 -21.91 -1.35
N PRO A 85 -4.85 -21.97 -1.64
CA PRO A 85 -3.93 -22.87 -0.95
C PRO A 85 -3.80 -22.58 0.56
N ASP A 86 -3.88 -21.31 0.99
CA ASP A 86 -3.74 -20.91 2.40
C ASP A 86 -4.88 -21.47 3.26
N THR A 87 -6.01 -21.81 2.63
CA THR A 87 -7.21 -22.31 3.29
C THR A 87 -7.48 -23.79 3.03
N GLN A 88 -6.61 -24.47 2.27
CA GLN A 88 -6.89 -25.80 1.72
C GLN A 88 -8.25 -25.83 0.97
N GLY A 89 -8.59 -24.74 0.29
CA GLY A 89 -9.87 -24.56 -0.41
C GLY A 89 -11.07 -24.28 0.48
N LYS A 90 -10.90 -24.15 1.81
CA LYS A 90 -12.00 -23.78 2.72
C LYS A 90 -12.37 -22.31 2.57
N LYS A 91 -13.67 -22.02 2.55
CA LYS A 91 -14.17 -20.65 2.62
C LYS A 91 -14.29 -20.24 4.08
N TYR A 92 -13.51 -19.25 4.46
CA TYR A 92 -13.69 -18.49 5.70
C TYR A 92 -14.39 -17.18 5.34
N GLY A 93 -15.16 -16.60 6.25
CA GLY A 93 -15.91 -15.37 5.98
C GLY A 93 -15.04 -14.27 5.37
N ASP A 94 -15.64 -13.39 4.55
CA ASP A 94 -14.94 -12.43 3.69
C ASP A 94 -14.11 -11.35 4.44
N ASN A 95 -14.13 -11.36 5.78
CA ASN A 95 -13.38 -10.46 6.65
C ASN A 95 -12.28 -11.17 7.47
N ILE A 96 -11.92 -12.41 7.15
CA ILE A 96 -10.91 -13.16 7.89
C ILE A 96 -9.55 -13.07 7.19
N ARG A 97 -8.53 -12.61 7.91
CA ARG A 97 -7.13 -12.66 7.49
C ARG A 97 -6.46 -13.87 8.13
N LEU A 98 -6.34 -14.97 7.38
CA LEU A 98 -5.59 -16.17 7.80
C LEU A 98 -4.17 -16.19 7.21
N ASN A 99 -3.53 -15.03 7.11
CA ASN A 99 -2.15 -14.95 6.66
C ASN A 99 -1.17 -15.23 7.80
N ASN A 100 -0.03 -15.83 7.48
CA ASN A 100 1.07 -15.97 8.43
C ASN A 100 1.61 -14.56 8.76
N TYR A 101 1.46 -14.14 10.01
CA TYR A 101 1.88 -12.81 10.46
C TYR A 101 3.40 -12.75 10.55
N LEU A 102 4.01 -11.94 9.68
CA LEU A 102 5.46 -11.76 9.62
C LEU A 102 5.90 -10.78 10.70
N VAL A 103 6.53 -11.30 11.76
CA VAL A 103 7.17 -10.46 12.80
C VAL A 103 8.55 -9.98 12.37
N MET A 104 9.31 -10.85 11.70
CA MET A 104 10.63 -10.58 11.14
C MET A 104 10.89 -11.57 10.01
N ARG A 105 11.68 -11.17 9.02
CA ARG A 105 12.16 -12.07 7.96
C ARG A 105 13.52 -11.66 7.46
N TYR A 106 14.18 -12.58 6.76
CA TYR A 106 15.58 -12.42 6.35
C TYR A 106 15.86 -11.12 5.56
N ALA A 107 14.94 -10.66 4.72
CA ALA A 107 15.14 -9.41 3.98
C ALA A 107 15.28 -8.19 4.89
N GLU A 108 14.56 -8.15 6.02
CA GLU A 108 14.71 -7.08 7.01
C GLU A 108 16.10 -7.12 7.65
N VAL A 109 16.64 -8.32 7.93
CA VAL A 109 18.00 -8.48 8.45
C VAL A 109 19.02 -7.91 7.46
N LEU A 110 18.88 -8.22 6.17
CA LEU A 110 19.77 -7.69 5.13
C LEU A 110 19.70 -6.17 5.03
N LEU A 111 18.49 -5.60 5.08
CA LEU A 111 18.29 -4.15 5.00
C LEU A 111 18.77 -3.43 6.27
N ASN A 112 18.64 -4.04 7.45
CA ASN A 112 19.18 -3.49 8.70
C ASN A 112 20.72 -3.53 8.70
N TYR A 113 21.33 -4.57 8.13
CA TYR A 113 22.79 -4.62 7.97
C TYR A 113 23.28 -3.58 6.95
N ALA A 114 22.63 -3.47 5.79
CA ALA A 114 22.94 -2.42 4.81
C ALA A 114 22.83 -1.02 5.41
N GLU A 115 21.82 -0.79 6.25
CA GLU A 115 21.67 0.46 6.99
C GLU A 115 22.86 0.76 7.90
N ALA A 116 23.30 -0.24 8.68
CA ALA A 116 24.46 -0.09 9.55
C ALA A 116 25.72 0.24 8.73
N CYS A 117 25.94 -0.46 7.62
CA CYS A 117 27.05 -0.21 6.69
C CYS A 117 27.02 1.23 6.14
N ILE A 118 25.86 1.74 5.71
CA ILE A 118 25.73 3.14 5.25
C ILE A 118 26.11 4.12 6.36
N GLN A 119 25.63 3.88 7.59
CA GLN A 119 25.91 4.76 8.74
C GLN A 119 27.37 4.74 9.17
N THR A 120 28.09 3.64 8.91
CA THR A 120 29.54 3.53 9.19
C THR A 120 30.42 3.87 8.00
N GLY A 121 29.84 4.28 6.86
CA GLY A 121 30.57 4.70 5.65
C GLY A 121 30.99 3.56 4.71
N ASP A 122 30.55 2.33 4.95
CA ASP A 122 30.84 1.17 4.10
C ASP A 122 29.77 0.99 3.02
N LEU A 123 29.79 1.89 2.02
CA LEU A 123 28.77 1.93 0.98
C LEU A 123 28.84 0.75 0.00
N ASP A 124 30.03 0.19 -0.21
CA ASP A 124 30.20 -0.98 -1.08
C ASP A 124 29.58 -2.23 -0.46
N GLU A 125 29.78 -2.46 0.85
CA GLU A 125 29.12 -3.57 1.55
C GLU A 125 27.60 -3.36 1.61
N ALA A 126 27.13 -2.14 1.89
CA ALA A 126 25.70 -1.83 1.88
C ALA A 126 25.02 -2.13 0.52
N LYS A 127 25.69 -1.76 -0.58
CA LYS A 127 25.21 -1.99 -1.95
C LYS A 127 25.00 -3.46 -2.23
N ILE A 128 25.88 -4.34 -1.75
CA ILE A 128 25.74 -5.79 -1.92
C ILE A 128 24.40 -6.28 -1.36
N TYR A 129 24.02 -5.85 -0.15
CA TYR A 129 22.78 -6.34 0.48
C TYR A 129 21.51 -5.68 -0.04
N ILE A 130 21.57 -4.40 -0.43
CA ILE A 130 20.45 -3.75 -1.12
C ILE A 130 20.21 -4.43 -2.48
N ASN A 131 21.27 -4.66 -3.26
CA ASN A 131 21.14 -5.27 -4.58
C ASN A 131 20.65 -6.72 -4.49
N LYS A 132 21.05 -7.49 -3.48
CA LYS A 132 20.46 -8.82 -3.21
C LYS A 132 18.94 -8.78 -3.09
N ILE A 133 18.37 -7.74 -2.46
CA ILE A 133 16.91 -7.59 -2.36
C ILE A 133 16.31 -7.21 -3.71
N GLN A 134 16.90 -6.24 -4.41
CA GLN A 134 16.43 -5.74 -5.70
C GLN A 134 16.45 -6.83 -6.78
N GLU A 135 17.55 -7.57 -6.87
CA GLU A 135 17.71 -8.69 -7.80
C GLU A 135 16.71 -9.81 -7.51
N ARG A 136 16.56 -10.22 -6.24
CA ARG A 136 15.59 -11.25 -5.86
C ARG A 136 14.15 -10.80 -6.14
N ALA A 137 13.86 -9.52 -5.92
CA ALA A 137 12.56 -8.94 -6.23
C ALA A 137 12.23 -8.99 -7.73
N GLY A 138 13.23 -9.17 -8.61
CA GLY A 138 13.07 -8.95 -10.05
C GLY A 138 12.85 -7.48 -10.36
N SER A 139 13.39 -6.59 -9.53
CA SER A 139 13.25 -5.14 -9.70
C SER A 139 13.94 -4.70 -10.98
N LYS A 140 13.24 -3.90 -11.80
CA LYS A 140 13.83 -3.18 -12.93
C LYS A 140 15.00 -2.30 -12.50
N THR A 141 14.96 -1.76 -11.28
CA THR A 141 16.02 -0.94 -10.69
C THR A 141 16.94 -1.80 -9.85
N VAL A 142 18.22 -1.87 -10.23
CA VAL A 142 19.33 -2.35 -9.41
C VAL A 142 20.29 -1.18 -9.22
N SER A 143 20.62 -0.86 -7.98
CA SER A 143 21.27 0.41 -7.63
C SER A 143 22.78 0.33 -7.84
N GLU A 144 23.35 1.28 -8.60
CA GLU A 144 24.80 1.40 -8.80
C GLU A 144 25.48 2.06 -7.61
N THR A 145 24.79 3.05 -7.01
CA THR A 145 25.20 3.75 -5.80
C THR A 145 24.09 3.64 -4.76
N VAL A 146 24.47 3.66 -3.48
CA VAL A 146 23.51 3.54 -2.37
C VAL A 146 23.78 4.60 -1.32
N ASP A 147 22.69 5.08 -0.73
CA ASP A 147 22.66 5.98 0.41
C ASP A 147 21.41 5.69 1.25
N MET A 148 21.17 6.52 2.27
CA MET A 148 19.99 6.38 3.12
C MET A 148 18.68 6.57 2.37
N ASP A 149 18.61 7.39 1.31
CA ASP A 149 17.37 7.60 0.56
C ASP A 149 17.04 6.36 -0.28
N VAL A 150 18.05 5.73 -0.91
CA VAL A 150 17.91 4.42 -1.58
C VAL A 150 17.43 3.35 -0.60
N LEU A 151 18.08 3.23 0.56
CA LEU A 151 17.70 2.27 1.59
C LEU A 151 16.26 2.49 2.09
N LYS A 152 15.89 3.73 2.43
CA LYS A 152 14.56 4.09 2.93
C LYS A 152 13.47 3.75 1.94
N LYS A 153 13.75 3.95 0.65
CA LYS A 153 12.85 3.63 -0.47
C LYS A 153 12.75 2.11 -0.66
N GLU A 154 13.87 1.40 -0.68
CA GLU A 154 13.90 -0.06 -0.79
C GLU A 154 13.15 -0.74 0.37
N LYS A 155 13.36 -0.30 1.62
CA LYS A 155 12.59 -0.76 2.79
C LYS A 155 11.09 -0.46 2.65
N SER A 156 10.71 0.66 2.02
CA SER A 156 9.29 1.01 1.83
C SER A 156 8.56 0.07 0.87
N TYR A 157 9.26 -0.48 -0.12
CA TYR A 157 8.73 -1.45 -1.07
C TYR A 157 8.77 -2.87 -0.52
N GLU A 158 9.93 -3.29 -0.01
CA GLU A 158 10.15 -4.64 0.47
C GLU A 158 9.24 -4.96 1.66
N LEU A 159 9.17 -4.06 2.65
CA LEU A 159 8.48 -4.28 3.92
C LEU A 159 7.10 -3.61 3.98
N TRP A 160 6.51 -3.30 2.82
CA TRP A 160 5.17 -2.70 2.77
C TRP A 160 4.14 -3.60 3.47
N LEU A 161 3.31 -3.03 4.34
CA LEU A 161 2.35 -3.74 5.23
C LEU A 161 2.95 -4.80 6.18
N GLU A 162 4.20 -4.62 6.62
CA GLU A 162 4.87 -5.51 7.60
C GLU A 162 5.13 -4.83 8.96
N GLY A 163 4.44 -3.73 9.28
CA GLY A 163 4.43 -3.13 10.62
C GLY A 163 5.69 -2.35 11.03
N CYS A 164 6.73 -2.27 10.20
CA CYS A 164 7.97 -1.57 10.53
C CYS A 164 7.98 -0.07 10.17
N ARG A 165 7.18 0.35 9.18
CA ARG A 165 7.33 1.66 8.52
C ARG A 165 7.19 2.85 9.46
N TRP A 166 6.29 2.78 10.44
CA TRP A 166 6.12 3.85 11.42
C TRP A 166 7.40 4.08 12.24
N PHE A 167 7.97 3.01 12.78
CA PHE A 167 9.20 3.07 13.58
C PHE A 167 10.39 3.56 12.76
N ASP A 168 10.49 3.09 11.51
CA ASP A 168 11.49 3.54 10.54
C ASP A 168 11.42 5.06 10.29
N ILE A 169 10.22 5.61 10.02
CA ILE A 169 10.04 7.06 9.81
C ILE A 169 10.46 7.85 11.06
N MET A 170 10.06 7.39 12.25
CA MET A 170 10.35 8.10 13.50
C MET A 170 11.84 8.09 13.83
N ARG A 171 12.49 6.92 13.79
CA ARG A 171 13.91 6.79 14.18
C ARG A 171 14.88 7.46 13.20
N TRP A 172 14.51 7.55 11.92
CA TRP A 172 15.27 8.31 10.93
C TRP A 172 14.99 9.80 10.94
N ASN A 173 13.95 10.24 11.68
CA ASN A 173 13.37 11.56 11.54
C ASN A 173 13.11 11.93 10.06
N ASP A 174 12.50 11.02 9.30
CA ASP A 174 12.29 11.18 7.86
C ASP A 174 11.26 12.28 7.58
N THR A 175 11.76 13.49 7.30
CA THR A 175 10.95 14.70 7.09
C THR A 175 10.02 14.58 5.89
N LYS A 176 10.49 13.99 4.77
CA LYS A 176 9.68 13.75 3.56
C LYS A 176 8.51 12.84 3.88
N ALA A 177 8.73 11.78 4.66
CA ALA A 177 7.67 10.88 5.08
C ALA A 177 6.72 11.52 6.11
N LYS A 178 7.25 12.27 7.10
CA LYS A 178 6.43 13.00 8.08
C LYS A 178 5.52 14.03 7.41
N GLU A 179 6.02 14.77 6.41
CA GLU A 179 5.20 15.70 5.62
C GLU A 179 4.00 14.99 4.98
N ARG A 180 4.22 13.82 4.36
CA ARG A 180 3.13 13.01 3.80
C ARG A 180 2.13 12.56 4.87
N LEU A 181 2.61 12.19 6.06
CA LEU A 181 1.75 11.76 7.16
C LEU A 181 0.87 12.89 7.71
N THR A 182 1.24 14.17 7.56
CA THR A 182 0.37 15.30 7.95
C THR A 182 -0.95 15.31 7.18
N LYS A 183 -0.95 14.77 5.96
CA LYS A 183 -2.12 14.62 5.09
C LYS A 183 -2.76 13.23 5.19
N ALA A 184 -2.26 12.35 6.05
CA ALA A 184 -2.82 11.01 6.18
C ALA A 184 -4.26 11.08 6.69
N GLY A 185 -5.17 10.49 5.93
CA GLY A 185 -6.60 10.48 6.24
C GLY A 185 -7.35 11.76 5.84
N THR A 186 -6.69 12.77 5.24
CA THR A 186 -7.41 13.95 4.71
C THR A 186 -8.09 13.66 3.39
N VAL A 187 -7.54 12.74 2.61
CA VAL A 187 -8.06 12.36 1.29
C VAL A 187 -8.05 10.84 1.19
N VAL A 188 -9.19 10.25 0.80
CA VAL A 188 -9.33 8.81 0.60
C VAL A 188 -9.78 8.54 -0.83
N PRO A 189 -9.05 7.71 -1.60
CA PRO A 189 -9.47 7.39 -2.96
C PRO A 189 -10.60 6.35 -2.95
N HIS A 190 -11.54 6.50 -3.87
CA HIS A 190 -12.59 5.52 -4.14
C HIS A 190 -12.58 5.20 -5.63
N LEU A 191 -12.27 3.96 -5.97
CA LEU A 191 -12.23 3.49 -7.36
C LEU A 191 -13.60 2.94 -7.78
N PHE A 192 -14.04 3.32 -8.97
CA PHE A 192 -15.30 2.91 -9.59
C PHE A 192 -15.08 2.46 -11.03
N ASP A 193 -15.95 1.58 -11.50
CA ASP A 193 -16.13 1.29 -12.92
C ASP A 193 -17.31 2.10 -13.47
N LYS A 194 -17.08 2.82 -14.57
CA LYS A 194 -18.05 3.69 -15.24
C LYS A 194 -19.31 2.94 -15.68
N VAL A 195 -19.17 1.65 -16.02
CA VAL A 195 -20.29 0.81 -16.45
C VAL A 195 -21.36 0.67 -15.37
N PHE A 196 -20.99 0.73 -14.10
CA PHE A 196 -21.92 0.62 -12.97
C PHE A 196 -22.29 1.97 -12.36
N ARG A 197 -21.40 2.97 -12.45
CA ARG A 197 -21.63 4.31 -11.89
C ARG A 197 -20.81 5.35 -12.63
N ALA A 198 -21.46 6.35 -13.22
CA ALA A 198 -20.77 7.53 -13.73
C ALA A 198 -20.32 8.46 -12.57
N PRO A 199 -19.31 9.33 -12.79
CA PRO A 199 -19.00 10.39 -11.85
C PRO A 199 -20.22 11.28 -11.60
N LYS A 200 -20.38 11.72 -10.37
CA LYS A 200 -21.42 12.63 -9.90
C LYS A 200 -20.86 14.04 -9.74
N ALA A 201 -21.74 15.03 -9.63
CA ALA A 201 -21.34 16.44 -9.51
C ALA A 201 -20.55 16.75 -8.22
N ASP A 202 -20.70 15.93 -7.19
CA ASP A 202 -20.05 16.04 -5.88
C ASP A 202 -18.76 15.20 -5.74
N ASP A 203 -18.41 14.38 -6.75
CA ASP A 203 -17.13 13.67 -6.77
C ASP A 203 -15.97 14.64 -6.97
N GLN A 204 -14.93 14.51 -6.14
CA GLN A 204 -13.74 15.37 -6.20
C GLN A 204 -12.56 14.65 -6.89
N ASP A 205 -11.67 15.44 -7.49
CA ASP A 205 -10.47 15.03 -8.25
C ASP A 205 -10.61 13.76 -9.10
N VAL A 206 -11.71 13.67 -9.85
CA VAL A 206 -12.00 12.53 -10.74
C VAL A 206 -10.83 12.31 -11.69
N THR A 207 -10.16 11.16 -11.54
CA THR A 207 -9.03 10.75 -12.37
C THR A 207 -9.38 9.49 -13.13
N TRP A 208 -9.19 9.51 -14.45
CA TRP A 208 -9.56 8.41 -15.36
C TRP A 208 -8.36 7.55 -15.73
N GLU A 209 -8.57 6.24 -15.82
CA GLU A 209 -7.59 5.28 -16.36
C GLU A 209 -7.77 5.10 -17.88
N HIS A 210 -9.01 4.91 -18.35
CA HIS A 210 -9.31 4.54 -19.76
C HIS A 210 -10.26 5.49 -20.49
N GLY A 211 -10.51 6.68 -19.94
CA GLY A 211 -11.29 7.78 -20.55
C GLY A 211 -12.59 7.35 -21.27
N SER A 212 -12.49 7.04 -22.57
CA SER A 212 -13.59 6.68 -23.47
C SER A 212 -14.05 5.22 -23.43
N GLU A 213 -13.29 4.28 -22.85
CA GLU A 213 -13.71 2.86 -22.83
C GLU A 213 -15.08 2.66 -22.14
N ALA A 214 -15.82 1.63 -22.56
CA ALA A 214 -17.14 1.31 -22.01
C ALA A 214 -17.02 0.92 -20.52
N ASN A 215 -16.09 0.03 -20.21
CA ASN A 215 -15.71 -0.33 -18.84
C ASN A 215 -14.51 0.49 -18.33
N SER A 216 -14.50 1.79 -18.67
CA SER A 216 -13.48 2.72 -18.17
C SER A 216 -13.58 2.88 -16.66
N ARG A 217 -12.45 3.09 -16.00
CA ARG A 217 -12.35 3.28 -14.56
C ARG A 217 -11.97 4.69 -14.21
N PHE A 218 -12.48 5.14 -13.07
CA PHE A 218 -12.04 6.37 -12.45
C PHE A 218 -11.95 6.17 -10.95
N TYR A 219 -10.98 6.83 -10.34
CA TYR A 219 -11.02 7.04 -8.90
C TYR A 219 -11.34 8.49 -8.61
N THR A 220 -12.02 8.68 -7.49
CA THR A 220 -12.34 9.98 -6.92
C THR A 220 -11.62 10.10 -5.60
N THR A 221 -11.39 11.32 -5.16
CA THR A 221 -10.89 11.60 -3.82
C THR A 221 -12.04 12.18 -3.01
N ASN A 222 -12.27 11.67 -1.82
CA ASN A 222 -13.20 12.30 -0.89
C ASN A 222 -12.49 12.63 0.41
N THR A 223 -12.87 13.78 0.99
CA THR A 223 -12.52 14.10 2.38
C THR A 223 -13.52 13.36 3.27
N PRO A 224 -13.08 12.57 4.27
CA PRO A 224 -14.01 11.92 5.18
C PRO A 224 -14.92 12.96 5.84
N GLU A 225 -16.25 12.79 5.77
CA GLU A 225 -17.26 13.68 6.39
C GLU A 225 -17.25 13.67 7.93
N THR A 226 -16.20 13.12 8.51
CA THR A 226 -16.07 12.96 9.95
C THR A 226 -15.35 14.17 10.53
N ASN A 227 -15.86 14.75 11.62
CA ASN A 227 -15.18 15.78 12.42
C ASN A 227 -13.87 15.30 13.11
N PHE A 228 -13.25 14.22 12.61
CA PHE A 228 -12.00 13.70 13.14
C PHE A 228 -10.83 14.60 12.76
N LYS A 229 -10.00 14.94 13.75
CA LYS A 229 -8.70 15.56 13.53
C LYS A 229 -7.74 14.48 13.05
N VAL A 230 -7.63 14.33 11.73
CA VAL A 230 -6.70 13.41 11.07
C VAL A 230 -5.30 14.03 10.91
N GLY A 231 -4.35 13.25 10.39
CA GLY A 231 -3.00 13.70 10.09
C GLY A 231 -2.00 13.60 11.26
N PHE A 232 -0.72 13.46 10.89
CA PHE A 232 0.40 13.53 11.81
C PHE A 232 0.60 14.94 12.36
N LYS A 233 0.92 15.03 13.66
CA LYS A 233 1.22 16.28 14.37
C LYS A 233 2.60 16.18 14.96
N GLU A 234 3.50 16.99 14.44
CA GLU A 234 4.87 17.09 14.91
C GLU A 234 4.91 17.57 16.36
N GLY A 235 5.81 16.98 17.16
CA GLY A 235 5.93 17.22 18.59
C GLY A 235 4.86 16.52 19.45
N LYS A 236 4.04 15.65 18.86
CA LYS A 236 3.01 14.86 19.56
C LYS A 236 3.03 13.41 19.11
N HIS A 237 2.87 13.17 17.81
CA HIS A 237 2.65 11.83 17.28
C HIS A 237 3.95 11.02 17.14
N GLU A 238 5.12 11.57 17.46
CA GLU A 238 6.39 10.81 17.52
C GLU A 238 6.37 9.72 18.60
N PHE A 239 5.59 9.93 19.66
CA PHE A 239 5.47 9.02 20.79
C PHE A 239 3.99 8.70 21.06
N PHE A 240 3.72 7.47 21.48
CA PHE A 240 2.37 7.08 21.90
C PHE A 240 2.05 7.66 23.29
N PRO A 241 0.78 8.02 23.57
CA PRO A 241 0.39 8.47 24.90
C PRO A 241 0.49 7.34 25.92
N TYR A 242 0.88 7.67 27.15
CA TYR A 242 0.60 6.78 28.27
C TYR A 242 -0.91 6.79 28.56
N PRO A 243 -1.55 5.64 28.80
CA PRO A 243 -2.95 5.60 29.19
C PRO A 243 -3.18 6.39 30.49
N GLN A 244 -4.26 7.17 30.57
CA GLN A 244 -4.56 8.01 31.73
C GLN A 244 -4.56 7.20 33.04
N THR A 245 -5.11 5.99 33.00
CA THR A 245 -5.15 5.08 34.15
C THR A 245 -3.77 4.66 34.68
N VAL A 246 -2.71 4.76 33.87
CA VAL A 246 -1.32 4.52 34.30
C VAL A 246 -0.74 5.76 34.98
N LEU A 247 -1.04 6.95 34.45
CA LEU A 247 -0.62 8.24 35.05
C LEU A 247 -1.27 8.43 36.42
N ASP A 248 -2.56 8.15 36.54
CA ASP A 248 -3.31 8.28 37.81
C ASP A 248 -2.73 7.40 38.92
N LYS A 249 -2.15 6.24 38.55
CA LYS A 249 -1.53 5.28 39.49
C LYS A 249 -0.11 5.64 39.87
N ASN A 250 0.62 6.35 39.02
CA ASN A 250 2.02 6.70 39.25
C ASN A 250 2.23 8.21 39.04
N PRO A 251 2.16 9.02 40.12
CA PRO A 251 2.31 10.48 40.02
C PRO A 251 3.72 10.92 39.57
N ASN A 252 4.71 10.02 39.56
CA ASN A 252 6.04 10.31 39.04
C ASN A 252 6.15 10.14 37.52
N LEU A 253 5.17 9.48 36.88
CA LEU A 253 5.15 9.31 35.43
C LEU A 253 4.62 10.60 34.78
N LYS A 254 5.42 11.18 33.88
CA LYS A 254 5.03 12.35 33.09
C LYS A 254 4.58 11.91 31.70
N GLN A 255 3.55 12.56 31.17
CA GLN A 255 3.06 12.30 29.83
C GLN A 255 4.09 12.68 28.77
N ASN A 256 4.06 11.99 27.63
CA ASN A 256 4.83 12.34 26.44
C ASN A 256 4.38 13.71 25.87
N PRO A 257 5.26 14.43 25.17
CA PRO A 257 4.92 15.75 24.62
C PRO A 257 3.62 15.76 23.79
N GLY A 258 2.81 16.81 23.99
CA GLY A 258 1.59 17.05 23.23
C GLY A 258 0.38 16.15 23.55
N TRP A 259 0.49 15.21 24.49
CA TRP A 259 -0.58 14.32 24.93
C TRP A 259 -1.23 14.73 26.24
#